data_AF-A0A7U8C571-F1
#
_entry.id   AF-A0A7U8C571-F1
#
_cell.length_a   1.000
_cell.length_b   1.000
_cell.length_c   1.000
_cell.angle_alpha   90.00
_cell.angle_beta   90.00
_cell.angle_gamma   90.00
#
_symmetry.space_group_name_H-M   'P 1'
#
loop_
_entity.id
_entity.type
_entity.pdbx_description
1 polymer ?
#
loop_
_entity_poly.entity_id
_entity_poly.type
_entity_poly.pdbx_seq_one_letter_code
_entity_poly.pdbx_strand_id
1 'polypeptide(L)' 'MKSFLFSTDNDRGGVILCDIDTLPEAVEYLKQRFKGVVRVEQGRDYWSEEEGFGSLPVPDEIPGDQAGQAGSADLAR' A
#
# COMPACT_ATOMS: atom_id res chain seq x y z
N MET A 1 8.16 4.37 17.78
CA MET A 1 6.89 4.84 17.20
C MET A 1 6.79 4.57 15.70
N LYS A 2 5.76 3.80 15.30
CA LYS A 2 5.39 3.49 13.91
C LYS A 2 3.93 3.88 13.67
N SER A 3 3.57 4.11 12.41
CA SER A 3 2.19 4.29 11.98
C SER A 3 1.68 3.03 11.30
N PHE A 4 0.46 2.62 11.62
CA PHE A 4 -0.25 1.56 10.93
C PHE A 4 -1.60 2.07 10.46
N LEU A 5 -1.99 1.71 9.24
CA LEU A 5 -3.35 1.89 8.74
C LEU A 5 -4.14 0.62 9.06
N PHE A 6 -5.41 0.75 9.44
CA PHE A 6 -6.30 -0.40 9.57
C PHE A 6 -7.70 -0.09 9.06
N SER A 7 -8.38 -1.13 8.59
CA SER A 7 -9.76 -1.10 8.13
C SER A 7 -10.58 -2.19 8.81
N THR A 8 -11.86 -1.92 9.00
CA THR A 8 -12.84 -2.85 9.57
C THR A 8 -13.90 -3.24 8.53
N ASP A 9 -14.62 -4.32 8.81
CA ASP A 9 -15.68 -4.93 8.00
C ASP A 9 -16.87 -4.02 7.64
N ASN A 10 -16.99 -2.88 8.31
CA ASN A 10 -18.03 -1.87 8.12
C ASN A 10 -17.49 -0.58 7.47
N ASP A 11 -16.40 -0.69 6.72
CA ASP A 11 -15.69 0.40 6.02
C ASP A 11 -15.21 1.53 6.94
N ARG A 12 -15.16 1.28 8.26
CA ARG A 12 -14.49 2.17 9.21
C ARG A 12 -13.01 1.80 9.29
N GLY A 13 -12.20 2.70 9.83
CA GLY A 13 -10.77 2.49 9.92
C GLY A 13 -10.05 3.76 10.35
N GLY A 14 -8.73 3.68 10.41
CA GLY A 14 -7.92 4.85 10.75
C GLY A 14 -6.43 4.56 10.73
N VAL A 15 -5.68 5.61 11.06
CA VAL A 15 -4.24 5.51 11.32
C VAL A 15 -4.04 5.47 12.83
N ILE A 16 -3.21 4.56 13.30
CA ILE A 16 -2.73 4.56 14.68
C ILE A 16 -1.23 4.84 14.71
N LEU A 17 -0.81 5.67 15.67
CA LEU A 17 0.58 5.88 16.04
C LEU A 17 0.83 5.17 17.37
N CYS A 18 1.75 4.21 17.38
CA CYS A 18 2.07 3.44 18.58
C CYS A 18 3.54 3.01 18.61
N ASP A 19 4.01 2.58 19.78
CA ASP A 19 5.36 2.03 19.98
C ASP A 19 5.40 0.51 19.75
N ILE A 20 4.66 0.06 18.74
CA ILE A 20 4.73 -1.31 18.23
C ILE A 20 5.66 -1.32 17.02
N ASP A 21 6.62 -2.22 17.00
CA ASP A 21 7.67 -2.24 15.98
C ASP A 21 7.33 -3.12 14.78
N THR A 22 6.44 -4.12 14.97
CA THR A 22 6.16 -5.13 13.96
C THR A 22 4.70 -5.15 13.54
N LEU A 23 4.45 -5.47 12.26
CA LEU A 23 3.10 -5.62 11.72
C LEU A 23 2.28 -6.72 12.43
N PRO A 24 2.82 -7.93 12.74
CA PRO A 24 2.06 -8.94 13.47
C PRO A 24 1.59 -8.50 14.86
N GLU A 25 2.43 -7.80 15.61
CA GLU A 25 2.04 -7.25 16.92
C GLU A 25 0.94 -6.18 16.77
N ALA A 26 1.03 -5.35 15.72
CA ALA A 26 0.01 -4.34 15.44
C ALA A 26 -1.34 -4.98 15.10
N VAL A 27 -1.34 -6.06 14.32
CA VAL A 27 -2.55 -6.85 13.99
C VAL A 27 -3.22 -7.37 15.26
N GLU A 28 -2.48 -8.04 16.13
CA GLU A 28 -3.02 -8.60 17.37
C GLU A 28 -3.57 -7.50 18.30
N TYR A 29 -2.82 -6.40 18.43
CA TYR A 29 -3.28 -5.25 19.21
C TYR A 29 -4.58 -4.64 18.65
N LEU A 30 -4.66 -4.45 17.33
CA LEU A 30 -5.83 -3.83 16.69
C LEU A 30 -7.06 -4.72 16.77
N LYS A 31 -6.91 -6.05 16.60
CA LYS A 31 -8.01 -7.02 16.75
C LYS A 31 -8.58 -7.07 18.16
N GLN A 32 -7.77 -6.84 19.18
CA GLN A 32 -8.23 -6.73 20.56
C GLN A 32 -8.97 -5.42 20.82
N ARG A 33 -8.56 -4.33 20.14
CA ARG A 33 -9.06 -2.98 20.40
C ARG A 33 -10.31 -2.62 19.60
N PHE A 34 -10.43 -3.13 18.39
CA PHE A 34 -11.49 -2.84 17.43
C PHE A 34 -12.11 -4.14 16.92
N LYS A 35 -13.44 -4.18 16.90
CA LYS A 35 -14.17 -5.32 16.33
C LYS A 35 -14.16 -5.23 14.80
N GLY A 36 -14.06 -6.39 14.16
CA GLY A 36 -14.18 -6.49 12.71
C GLY A 36 -12.96 -5.97 11.96
N VAL A 37 -11.76 -5.92 12.54
CA VAL A 37 -10.53 -5.54 11.80
C VAL A 37 -10.27 -6.57 10.72
N VAL A 38 -10.31 -6.14 9.46
CA VAL A 38 -10.13 -7.01 8.28
C VAL A 38 -8.81 -6.75 7.56
N ARG A 39 -8.16 -5.60 7.79
CA ARG A 39 -6.90 -5.25 7.13
C ARG A 39 -6.03 -4.35 8.02
N VAL A 40 -4.72 -4.59 8.03
CA VAL A 40 -3.71 -3.74 8.68
C VAL A 40 -2.52 -3.59 7.75
N GLU A 41 -2.01 -2.36 7.58
CA GLU A 41 -0.97 -2.04 6.61
C GLU A 41 0.14 -1.18 7.21
N GLN A 42 1.38 -1.48 6.81
CA GLN A 42 2.56 -0.69 7.08
C GLN A 42 3.38 -0.52 5.79
N GLY A 43 3.21 0.62 5.12
CA GLY A 43 3.86 0.84 3.83
C GLY A 43 3.32 -0.13 2.78
N ARG A 44 4.17 -1.06 2.33
CA ARG A 44 3.77 -2.12 1.36
C ARG A 44 3.37 -3.43 2.03
N ASP A 45 3.81 -3.64 3.27
CA ASP A 45 3.52 -4.88 4.00
C ASP A 45 2.13 -4.79 4.61
N TYR A 46 1.38 -5.88 4.54
CA TYR A 46 0.01 -5.92 5.04
C TYR A 46 -0.34 -7.27 5.65
N TRP A 47 -1.39 -7.23 6.45
CA TRP A 47 -2.16 -8.39 6.87
C TRP A 47 -3.62 -8.18 6.48
N SER A 48 -4.27 -9.21 5.96
CA SER A 48 -5.73 -9.24 5.80
C SER A 48 -6.32 -10.53 6.36
N GLU A 49 -7.61 -10.49 6.69
CA GLU A 49 -8.34 -11.67 7.17
C GLU A 49 -8.37 -12.79 6.12
N GLU A 50 -8.45 -12.43 4.84
CA GLU A 50 -8.57 -13.39 3.72
C GLU A 50 -7.21 -13.97 3.27
N GLU A 51 -6.16 -13.13 3.21
CA GLU A 51 -4.88 -13.51 2.60
C GLU A 51 -3.79 -13.78 3.62
N GLY A 52 -3.99 -13.39 4.88
CA GLY A 52 -2.93 -13.39 5.89
C GLY A 52 -1.88 -12.31 5.60
N PHE A 53 -0.61 -12.59 5.90
CA PHE A 53 0.48 -11.62 5.71
C PHE A 53 1.01 -11.63 4.28
N GLY A 54 1.19 -10.43 3.71
CA GLY A 54 1.69 -10.24 2.36
C GLY A 54 2.40 -8.89 2.19
N SER A 55 2.88 -8.64 0.98
CA SER A 55 3.45 -7.36 0.57
C SER A 55 2.97 -7.00 -0.82
N LEU A 56 2.61 -5.73 -1.03
CA LEU A 56 2.15 -5.24 -2.33
C LEU A 56 3.29 -5.31 -3.36
N PRO A 57 2.98 -5.64 -4.63
CA PRO A 57 3.98 -5.67 -5.68
C PRO A 57 4.64 -4.29 -5.82
N VAL A 58 5.93 -4.28 -6.12
CA VAL A 58 6.61 -3.03 -6.50
C VAL A 58 6.01 -2.56 -7.83
N PRO A 59 5.62 -1.27 -7.96
CA PRO A 59 5.21 -0.75 -9.25
C PRO A 59 6.38 -0.91 -10.23
N ASP A 60 6.14 -1.53 -11.38
CA ASP A 60 7.13 -1.57 -12.45
C ASP A 60 7.53 -0.12 -12.79
N GLU A 61 8.84 0.15 -12.77
CA GLU A 61 9.38 1.46 -13.17
C GLU A 61 8.83 1.79 -14.56
N ILE A 62 7.96 2.81 -14.67
CA ILE A 62 7.45 3.29 -15.95
C ILE A 62 8.69 3.67 -16.79
N PRO A 63 8.99 2.98 -17.91
CA PRO A 63 10.10 3.40 -18.76
C PRO A 63 9.78 4.79 -19.28
N GLY A 64 10.70 5.73 -19.04
CA GLY A 64 10.54 7.14 -19.36
C GLY A 64 10.06 7.37 -20.79
N ASP A 65 9.09 8.27 -20.90
CA ASP A 65 8.57 8.92 -22.08
C ASP A 65 9.67 9.30 -23.10
N GLN A 66 9.84 8.50 -24.16
CA GLN A 66 10.60 8.92 -25.35
C GLN A 66 9.66 9.64 -26.33
N ALA A 67 9.25 10.86 -25.96
CA ALA A 67 8.73 11.82 -26.90
C ALA A 67 9.89 12.53 -27.61
N GLY A 68 10.10 12.25 -28.89
CA GLY A 68 10.78 13.20 -29.79
C GLY A 68 11.77 12.61 -30.80
N GLN A 69 11.25 12.08 -31.91
CA GLN A 69 11.80 12.41 -33.23
C GLN A 69 10.73 12.21 -34.30
N ALA A 70 9.90 13.23 -34.48
CA ALA A 70 9.11 13.41 -35.69
C ALA A 70 10.10 13.71 -36.83
N GLY A 71 10.25 12.77 -37.75
CA GLY A 71 10.96 13.00 -39.00
C GLY A 71 10.26 14.10 -39.78
N SER A 72 10.91 15.26 -39.90
CA SER A 72 10.53 16.30 -40.84
C SER A 72 10.69 15.73 -42.25
N ALA A 73 9.56 15.59 -42.94
CA ALA A 73 9.51 15.45 -44.38
C ALA A 73 10.09 16.71 -45.01
N ASP A 74 11.25 16.59 -45.67
CA ASP A 74 11.76 17.64 -46.55
C ASP A 74 11.30 17.34 -47.98
N LEU A 75 10.21 18.01 -48.35
CA LEU A 75 9.74 18.17 -49.72
C LEU A 75 10.21 19.55 -50.18
N ALA A 76 11.31 19.63 -50.95
CA ALA A 76 11.52 20.75 -51.89
C ALA A 76 12.65 20.47 -52.91
N ARG A 77 12.23 20.44 -54.18
CA ARG A 77 12.96 20.61 -55.45
C ARG A 77 13.75 19.43 -56.03
#